data_AF-A0A6V7HXL7-F1
#
_entry.id   AF-A0A6V7HXL7-F1
#
_cell.length_a   1.000
_cell.length_b   1.000
_cell.length_c   1.000
_cell.angle_alpha   90.00
_cell.angle_beta   90.00
_cell.angle_gamma   90.00
#
_symmetry.space_group_name_H-M   'P 1'
#
loop_
_entity.id
_entity.type
_entity.pdbx_description
1 polymer ?
#
loop_
_entity_poly.entity_id
_entity_poly.type
_entity_poly.pdbx_seq_one_letter_code
_entity_poly.pdbx_strand_id
1 'polypeptide(L)' 'MPCIGPCDDAHWSYSEWDKCSVSCGGGIQMRTANCVDSSGRIVSDDKCSSSQKILVRVCGQDTCPQWAFDDWSP' A
#
# COMPACT_ATOMS: atom_id res chain seq x y z
N MET A 1 2.90 -27.57 -10.35
CA MET A 1 4.05 -27.26 -11.23
C MET A 1 5.08 -26.53 -10.39
N PRO A 2 6.34 -26.99 -10.29
CA PRO A 2 7.37 -26.23 -9.58
C PRO A 2 7.99 -25.19 -10.52
N CYS A 3 8.41 -24.06 -9.96
CA CYS A 3 9.09 -22.98 -10.68
C CYS A 3 10.46 -23.47 -11.17
N ILE A 4 10.82 -23.22 -12.43
CA ILE A 4 12.15 -23.49 -12.99
C ILE A 4 12.85 -22.13 -13.13
N GLY A 5 13.66 -21.80 -12.13
CA GLY A 5 14.45 -20.57 -11.96
C GLY A 5 15.24 -20.67 -10.64
N PRO A 6 16.13 -19.73 -10.28
CA PRO A 6 16.77 -19.76 -8.96
C PRO A 6 15.67 -19.78 -7.90
N CYS A 7 15.65 -20.84 -7.09
CA CYS A 7 14.64 -21.08 -6.04
C CYS A 7 14.81 -20.12 -4.84
N ASP A 8 15.01 -18.83 -5.09
CA ASP A 8 14.78 -17.75 -4.15
C ASP A 8 13.35 -17.23 -4.41
N ASP A 9 12.35 -18.09 -4.22
CA ASP A 9 10.90 -17.75 -4.31
C ASP A 9 10.46 -16.94 -3.08
N ALA A 10 11.25 -15.94 -2.70
CA ALA A 10 10.88 -14.97 -1.69
C ALA A 10 10.06 -13.86 -2.35
N HIS A 11 8.84 -13.64 -1.85
CA HIS A 11 7.94 -12.62 -2.38
C HIS A 11 7.42 -11.71 -1.27
N TRP A 12 7.00 -10.51 -1.65
CA TRP A 12 6.39 -9.58 -0.71
C TRP A 12 4.97 -10.02 -0.36
N SER A 13 4.77 -10.44 0.89
CA SER A 13 3.44 -10.62 1.47
C SER A 13 2.97 -9.30 2.06
N TYR A 14 1.97 -8.70 1.43
CA TYR A 14 1.40 -7.41 1.85
C TYR A 14 0.25 -7.59 2.84
N SER A 15 0.20 -6.77 3.89
CA SER A 15 -0.96 -6.65 4.75
C SER A 15 -2.10 -5.92 4.05
N GLU A 16 -3.27 -5.90 4.69
CA GLU A 16 -4.35 -4.99 4.30
C GLU A 16 -3.87 -3.54 4.32
N TRP A 17 -4.51 -2.72 3.48
CA TRP A 17 -4.25 -1.29 3.43
C TRP A 17 -4.90 -0.62 4.62
N ASP A 18 -4.15 0.27 5.28
CA ASP A 18 -4.70 1.15 6.29
C ASP A 18 -5.74 2.11 5.69
N LYS A 19 -6.57 2.69 6.57
CA LYS A 19 -7.52 3.72 6.15
C LYS A 19 -6.77 4.85 5.44
N CYS A 20 -7.35 5.32 4.34
CA CYS A 20 -6.81 6.48 3.65
C CYS A 20 -6.74 7.68 4.60
N SER A 21 -5.61 8.40 4.56
CA SER A 21 -5.39 9.57 5.42
C SER A 21 -6.47 10.64 5.23
N VAL A 22 -7.06 10.72 4.04
CA VAL A 22 -8.18 11.61 3.75
C VAL A 22 -9.20 10.89 2.87
N SER A 23 -10.47 11.22 3.01
CA SER A 23 -11.53 10.69 2.16
C SER A 23 -11.63 11.39 0.81
N CYS A 24 -10.96 12.54 0.63
CA CYS A 24 -10.97 13.35 -0.58
C CYS A 24 -9.73 14.26 -0.63
N GLY A 25 -9.43 14.83 -1.80
CA GLY A 25 -8.38 15.84 -1.98
C GLY A 25 -6.97 15.30 -2.20
N GLY A 26 -6.82 13.99 -2.41
CA GLY A 26 -5.53 13.33 -2.66
C GLY A 26 -4.79 12.96 -1.37
N GLY A 27 -5.18 11.84 -0.79
CA GLY A 27 -4.55 11.24 0.38
C GLY A 27 -3.53 10.18 0.09
N ILE A 28 -2.94 9.66 1.18
CA ILE A 28 -2.08 8.49 1.16
C ILE A 28 -2.61 7.44 2.14
N GLN A 29 -2.46 6.19 1.77
CA GLN A 29 -2.67 5.03 2.64
C GLN A 29 -1.38 4.25 2.72
N MET A 30 -1.12 3.72 3.91
CA MET A 30 0.05 2.90 4.18
C MET A 30 -0.37 1.44 4.31
N ARG A 31 0.57 0.53 4.09
CA ARG A 31 0.44 -0.89 4.44
C ARG A 31 1.80 -1.42 4.84
N THR A 32 1.79 -2.57 5.50
CA THR A 32 3.02 -3.30 5.80
C THR A 32 3.26 -4.42 4.79
N ALA A 33 4.52 -4.80 4.61
CA ALA A 33 4.89 -5.91 3.75
C ALA A 33 6.03 -6.68 4.42
N ASN A 34 5.92 -8.00 4.43
CA ASN A 34 6.93 -8.90 4.95
C ASN A 34 7.44 -9.76 3.80
N CYS A 35 8.75 -9.92 3.68
CA CYS A 35 9.33 -10.84 2.72
C CYS A 35 9.09 -12.26 3.22
N VAL A 36 8.39 -13.09 2.43
CA VAL A 36 8.10 -14.47 2.79
C VAL A 36 8.66 -15.43 1.74
N ASP A 37 9.21 -16.55 2.18
CA ASP A 37 9.68 -17.61 1.29
C ASP A 37 8.53 -18.46 0.73
N SER A 38 8.85 -19.40 -0.15
CA SER A 38 7.90 -20.36 -0.73
C SER A 38 7.24 -21.28 0.31
N SER A 39 7.77 -21.35 1.53
CA SER A 39 7.19 -22.09 2.65
C SER A 39 6.31 -21.20 3.56
N GLY A 40 6.14 -19.92 3.21
CA GLY A 40 5.36 -18.95 3.98
C GLY A 40 6.07 -18.43 5.23
N ARG A 41 7.38 -18.65 5.37
CA ARG A 41 8.17 -18.11 6.49
C ARG A 41 8.64 -16.70 6.17
N ILE A 42 8.54 -15.81 7.15
CA ILE A 42 9.11 -14.46 7.04
C ILE A 42 10.63 -14.57 7.03
N VAL A 43 11.24 -14.08 5.97
CA VAL A 43 12.70 -14.06 5.76
C VAL A 43 13.19 -12.61 5.69
N SER A 44 14.51 -12.44 5.66
CA SER A 44 15.12 -11.12 5.54
C SER A 44 14.68 -10.39 4.28
N ASP A 45 14.42 -9.08 4.43
CA ASP A 45 14.06 -8.20 3.32
C ASP A 45 15.09 -8.24 2.18
N ASP A 46 16.36 -8.60 2.42
CA ASP A 46 17.41 -8.77 1.39
C ASP A 46 17.09 -9.85 0.35
N LYS A 47 16.25 -10.84 0.72
CA LYS A 47 15.78 -11.88 -0.20
C LYS A 47 14.70 -11.37 -1.16
N CYS A 48 13.98 -10.32 -0.77
CA CYS A 48 13.03 -9.65 -1.63
C CYS A 48 13.62 -8.33 -2.14
N SER A 49 13.14 -7.81 -3.26
CA SER A 49 13.62 -6.51 -3.72
C SER A 49 12.95 -5.39 -2.90
N SER A 50 13.68 -4.74 -1.99
CA SER A 50 13.20 -3.56 -1.24
C SER A 50 12.75 -2.43 -2.17
N SER A 51 13.35 -2.33 -3.35
CA SER A 51 12.95 -1.41 -4.43
C SER A 51 11.54 -1.66 -4.96
N GLN A 52 11.01 -2.88 -4.81
CA GLN A 52 9.63 -3.24 -5.18
C GLN A 52 8.65 -3.16 -4.00
N LYS A 53 9.09 -2.70 -2.83
CA LYS A 53 8.28 -2.65 -1.61
C LYS A 53 7.31 -1.47 -1.66
N ILE A 54 6.08 -1.73 -2.09
CA ILE A 54 5.03 -0.70 -2.12
C ILE A 54 4.31 -0.66 -0.77
N LEU A 55 4.81 0.18 0.14
CA LEU A 55 4.19 0.43 1.45
C LEU A 55 3.24 1.62 1.45
N VAL A 56 3.31 2.49 0.45
CA VAL A 56 2.52 3.72 0.37
C VAL A 56 1.82 3.78 -0.98
N ARG A 57 0.54 4.15 -0.97
CA ARG A 57 -0.26 4.37 -2.17
C ARG A 57 -1.13 5.62 -2.02
N VAL A 58 -1.35 6.31 -3.13
CA VAL A 58 -2.30 7.44 -3.20
C VAL A 58 -3.74 6.92 -3.18
N CYS A 59 -4.59 7.55 -2.39
CA CYS A 59 -6.00 7.23 -2.21
C CYS A 59 -6.81 8.52 -2.05
N GLY A 60 -8.15 8.46 -2.09
CA GLY A 60 -9.00 9.65 -1.91
C GLY A 60 -8.71 10.76 -2.94
N GLN A 61 -8.41 10.37 -4.19
CA GLN A 61 -8.12 11.31 -5.29
C GLN A 61 -9.37 12.06 -5.77
N ASP A 62 -10.52 11.77 -5.16
CA ASP A 62 -11.78 12.46 -5.38
C ASP A 62 -11.72 13.91 -4.90
N THR A 63 -12.35 14.81 -5.64
CA THR A 63 -12.42 16.23 -5.27
C THR A 63 -13.18 16.39 -3.96
N CYS A 64 -12.59 17.05 -2.96
CA CYS A 64 -13.31 17.33 -1.73
C CYS A 64 -14.50 18.24 -2.00
N PRO A 65 -15.68 17.95 -1.41
CA PRO A 65 -16.79 18.89 -1.43
C PRO A 65 -16.35 20.15 -0.70
N GLN A 66 -16.17 21.23 -1.44
CA GLN A 66 -15.98 22.55 -0.86
C GLN A 66 -17.36 23.03 -0.41
N TRP A 67 -17.60 23.00 0.90
CA TRP A 67 -18.78 23.65 1.44
C TRP A 67 -18.63 25.14 1.11
N ALA A 68 -19.48 25.65 0.23
CA ALA A 68 -19.71 27.07 0.15
C ALA A 68 -20.61 27.39 1.34
N PHE A 69 -20.11 28.17 2.31
CA PHE A 69 -21.05 28.89 3.16
C PHE A 69 -21.72 29.89 2.22
N ASP A 70 -22.96 29.58 1.80
CA ASP A 70 -23.82 30.59 1.21
C ASP A 70 -23.83 31.81 2.13
N ASP A 71 -23.57 32.96 1.52
CA ASP A 71 -23.38 34.26 2.15
C ASP A 71 -24.56 34.57 3.07
N TRP A 72 -24.31 34.63 4.38
CA TRP A 72 -25.32 35.02 5.36
C TRP A 72 -25.70 36.48 5.11
N SER A 73 -26.80 36.69 4.41
CA SER A 73 -27.38 38.02 4.22
C SER A 73 -28.20 38.43 5.47
N PRO A 74 -27.89 39.60 6.08
CA PRO A 74 -28.62 40.15 7.24
C PRO A 74 -29.98 40.75 6.89
#